data_AF-A0A9N8ZWC5-F1
#
_entry.id   AF-A0A9N8ZWC5-F1
#
_cell.length_a   1.000
_cell.length_b   1.000
_cell.length_c   1.000
_cell.angle_alpha   90.00
_cell.angle_beta   90.00
_cell.angle_gamma   90.00
#
_symmetry.space_group_name_H-M   'P 1'
#
loop_
_entity.id
_entity.type
_entity.pdbx_description
1 polymer ?
#
loop_
_entity_poly.entity_id
_entity_poly.type
_entity_poly.pdbx_seq_one_letter_code
_entity_poly.pdbx_strand_id
1 'polypeptide(L)'
;MTDHTVRQRHGIQVMEESPNSIQDAQIVDEKKTIGQINKDQKKKMVSNSALAILTIMSLITRFWMIQHPQQVVFDEVHFGKFASYYIRRTYYFDVHPPLAKLMFAALGWLMGYDGHFEFDNIGDDYIVNNVPYIGFRLLPATLGALLVPLTYMIIIESGYPVITAILAAGLVLFGR
;
A
#
# COMPACT_ATOMS: atom_id res chain seq x y z
N MET A 1 24.90 25.72 87.51
CA MET A 1 24.91 24.31 87.08
C MET A 1 23.70 24.12 86.17
N THR A 2 23.87 24.43 84.90
CA THR A 2 22.81 24.51 83.89
C THR A 2 23.24 23.66 82.71
N ASP A 3 22.53 22.57 82.41
CA ASP A 3 22.20 22.21 81.04
C ASP A 3 21.16 21.08 81.00
N HIS A 4 19.97 21.36 80.46
CA HIS A 4 18.99 20.37 80.05
C HIS A 4 18.44 20.80 78.68
N THR A 5 19.24 20.60 77.64
CA THR A 5 18.85 20.83 76.24
C THR A 5 17.99 19.67 75.73
N VAL A 6 16.67 19.82 75.83
CA VAL A 6 15.67 18.96 75.17
C VAL A 6 15.66 19.28 73.68
N ARG A 7 16.08 18.32 72.83
CA ARG A 7 15.94 18.38 71.37
C ARG A 7 14.46 18.37 70.99
N GLN A 8 13.94 19.51 70.50
CA GLN A 8 12.64 19.57 69.83
C GLN A 8 12.73 18.86 68.48
N ARG A 9 11.92 17.81 68.28
CA ARG A 9 11.71 17.20 66.96
C ARG A 9 10.95 18.20 66.09
N HIS A 10 11.54 18.60 64.98
CA HIS A 10 10.85 19.32 63.90
C HIS A 10 9.63 18.52 63.47
N GLY A 11 8.45 19.09 63.69
CA GLY A 11 7.18 18.54 63.27
C GLY A 11 7.11 18.45 61.74
N ILE A 12 6.58 17.33 61.27
CA ILE A 12 6.18 17.14 59.88
C ILE A 12 5.13 18.22 59.58
N GLN A 13 5.49 19.20 58.76
CA GLN A 13 4.51 20.13 58.19
C GLN A 13 3.69 19.33 57.20
N VAL A 14 2.48 18.95 57.60
CA VAL A 14 1.45 18.47 56.68
C VAL A 14 1.10 19.67 55.81
N MET A 15 1.56 19.66 54.57
CA MET A 15 1.15 20.62 53.55
C MET A 15 -0.36 20.46 53.34
N GLU A 16 -1.13 21.45 53.76
CA GLU A 16 -2.54 21.55 53.43
C GLU A 16 -2.62 21.98 51.95
N GLU A 17 -2.88 21.01 51.06
CA GLU A 17 -3.05 21.27 49.63
C GLU A 17 -4.18 22.28 49.41
N SER A 18 -3.86 23.40 48.75
CA SER A 18 -4.86 24.35 48.28
C SER A 18 -5.84 23.63 47.36
N PRO A 19 -7.18 23.80 47.51
CA PRO A 19 -8.15 23.12 46.66
C PRO A 19 -7.98 23.43 45.16
N ASN A 20 -7.24 24.50 44.80
CA ASN A 20 -6.91 24.82 43.41
C ASN A 20 -5.79 23.94 42.82
N SER A 21 -4.85 23.38 43.59
CA SER A 21 -3.71 22.64 43.02
C SER A 21 -4.12 21.30 42.40
N ILE A 22 -5.11 20.62 42.98
CA ILE A 22 -5.67 19.38 42.41
C ILE A 22 -6.52 19.70 41.18
N GLN A 23 -7.31 20.78 41.23
CA GLN A 23 -8.13 21.24 40.10
C GLN A 23 -7.23 21.61 38.89
N ASP A 24 -6.16 22.34 39.13
CA ASP A 24 -5.20 22.76 38.10
C ASP A 24 -4.44 21.56 37.50
N ALA A 25 -4.06 20.57 38.31
CA ALA A 25 -3.42 19.34 37.84
C ALA A 25 -4.36 18.51 36.94
N GLN A 26 -5.64 18.38 37.31
CA GLN A 26 -6.64 17.67 36.50
C GLN A 26 -6.91 18.39 35.18
N ILE A 27 -7.01 19.73 35.18
CA ILE A 27 -7.21 20.53 33.97
C ILE A 27 -6.00 20.44 33.03
N VAL A 28 -4.78 20.37 33.58
CA VAL A 28 -3.55 20.20 32.78
C VAL A 28 -3.48 18.82 32.12
N ASP A 29 -3.87 17.76 32.83
CA ASP A 29 -3.85 16.39 32.30
C ASP A 29 -4.95 16.17 31.24
N GLU A 30 -6.13 16.76 31.44
CA GLU A 30 -7.22 16.76 30.45
C GLU A 30 -6.82 17.52 29.16
N LYS A 31 -6.22 18.71 29.30
CA LYS A 31 -5.69 19.47 28.13
C LYS A 31 -4.60 18.71 27.39
N LYS A 32 -3.73 18.00 28.12
CA LYS A 32 -2.66 17.18 27.53
C LYS A 32 -3.22 15.97 26.78
N THR A 33 -4.23 15.32 27.35
CA THR A 33 -4.94 14.20 26.75
C THR A 33 -5.70 14.63 25.48
N ILE A 34 -6.44 15.74 25.53
CA ILE A 34 -7.11 16.34 24.36
C ILE A 34 -6.09 16.74 23.28
N GLY A 35 -4.93 17.29 23.69
CA GLY A 35 -3.83 17.63 22.80
C GLY A 35 -3.21 16.41 22.11
N GLN A 36 -3.04 15.29 22.82
CA GLN A 36 -2.57 14.02 22.27
C GLN A 36 -3.59 13.41 21.30
N ILE A 37 -4.87 13.38 21.67
CA ILE A 37 -5.96 12.90 20.79
C ILE A 37 -5.98 13.70 19.47
N ASN A 38 -5.89 15.03 19.54
CA ASN A 38 -5.84 15.88 18.35
C ASN A 38 -4.59 15.61 17.50
N LYS A 39 -3.44 15.35 18.12
CA LYS A 39 -2.19 15.04 17.42
C LYS A 39 -2.26 13.69 16.70
N ASP A 40 -2.85 12.68 17.33
CA ASP A 40 -3.02 11.35 16.77
C ASP A 40 -4.07 11.34 15.66
N GLN A 41 -5.17 12.08 15.83
CA GLN A 41 -6.16 12.30 14.77
C GLN A 41 -5.52 13.01 13.57
N LYS A 42 -4.75 14.07 13.79
CA LYS A 42 -4.03 14.79 12.72
C LYS A 42 -3.03 13.87 12.01
N LYS A 43 -2.28 13.04 12.74
CA LYS A 43 -1.35 12.05 12.17
C LYS A 43 -2.10 11.03 11.29
N LYS A 44 -3.26 10.56 11.75
CA LYS A 44 -4.12 9.63 10.99
C LYS A 44 -4.69 10.28 9.73
N MET A 45 -5.15 11.53 9.80
CA MET A 45 -5.64 12.27 8.63
C MET A 45 -4.54 12.48 7.58
N VAL A 46 -3.33 12.84 8.02
CA VAL A 46 -2.17 13.00 7.12
C VAL A 46 -1.82 11.66 6.46
N SER A 47 -1.80 10.56 7.23
CA SER A 47 -1.52 9.23 6.71
C SER A 47 -2.55 8.79 5.66
N ASN A 48 -3.84 8.96 5.94
CA ASN A 48 -4.91 8.60 5.01
C ASN A 48 -4.87 9.45 3.74
N SER A 49 -4.58 10.75 3.86
CA SER A 49 -4.43 11.64 2.72
C SER A 49 -3.24 11.23 1.84
N ALA A 50 -2.10 10.90 2.46
CA ALA A 50 -0.92 10.42 1.75
C ALA A 50 -1.20 9.11 1.00
N LEU A 51 -1.88 8.15 1.63
CA LEU A 51 -2.30 6.90 1.01
C LEU A 51 -3.19 7.15 -0.21
N ALA A 52 -4.19 8.03 -0.09
CA ALA A 52 -5.10 8.35 -1.19
C ALA A 52 -4.35 8.98 -2.38
N ILE A 53 -3.45 9.94 -2.11
CA ILE A 53 -2.63 10.59 -3.14
C ILE A 53 -1.74 9.57 -3.84
N LEU A 54 -1.06 8.69 -3.08
CA LEU A 54 -0.19 7.65 -3.64
C LEU A 54 -0.96 6.64 -4.49
N THR A 55 -2.18 6.29 -4.09
CA THR A 55 -3.05 5.38 -4.83
C THR A 55 -3.50 5.99 -6.15
N ILE A 56 -3.91 7.26 -6.15
CA ILE A 56 -4.30 7.97 -7.37
C ILE A 56 -3.10 8.10 -8.31
N MET A 57 -1.95 8.49 -7.78
CA MET A 57 -0.71 8.61 -8.56
C MET A 57 -0.26 7.26 -9.12
N SER A 58 -0.39 6.15 -8.38
CA SER A 58 -0.01 4.83 -8.87
C SER A 58 -0.94 4.34 -9.98
N LEU A 59 -2.24 4.61 -9.87
CA LEU A 59 -3.20 4.32 -10.94
C LEU A 59 -2.89 5.14 -12.19
N ILE A 60 -2.63 6.44 -12.05
CA ILE A 60 -2.30 7.28 -13.21
C ILE A 60 -1.03 6.77 -13.90
N THR A 61 0.06 6.55 -13.16
CA THR A 61 1.34 6.17 -13.76
C THR A 61 1.33 4.79 -14.40
N ARG A 62 0.59 3.82 -13.84
CA ARG A 62 0.54 2.44 -14.36
C ARG A 62 -0.42 2.25 -15.51
N PHE A 63 -1.49 3.04 -15.56
CA PHE A 63 -2.46 2.99 -16.67
C PHE A 63 -2.12 3.96 -17.79
N TRP A 64 -1.19 4.89 -17.55
CA TRP A 64 -0.74 5.81 -18.58
C TRP A 64 -0.13 5.03 -19.75
N MET A 65 -0.76 5.17 -20.92
CA MET A 65 -0.31 4.61 -22.18
C MET A 65 -0.33 3.06 -22.29
N ILE A 66 -1.23 2.39 -21.57
CA ILE A 66 -1.34 0.92 -21.59
C ILE A 66 -1.59 0.30 -22.99
N GLN A 67 -2.17 1.08 -23.90
CA GLN A 67 -2.46 0.67 -25.28
C GLN A 67 -1.22 0.62 -26.18
N HIS A 68 -0.15 1.33 -25.82
CA HIS A 68 1.07 1.36 -26.61
C HIS A 68 2.14 0.46 -25.97
N PRO A 69 2.88 -0.36 -26.73
CA PRO A 69 2.81 -0.56 -28.18
C PRO A 69 1.71 -1.55 -28.60
N GLN A 70 1.23 -1.46 -29.84
CA GLN A 70 0.16 -2.33 -30.36
C GLN A 70 0.66 -3.69 -30.90
N GLN A 71 1.86 -4.08 -30.46
CA GLN A 71 2.58 -5.25 -30.90
C GLN A 71 2.90 -6.15 -29.70
N VAL A 72 3.11 -7.45 -29.96
CA VAL A 72 3.49 -8.41 -28.93
C VAL A 72 4.87 -8.07 -28.35
N VAL A 73 4.93 -7.90 -27.03
CA VAL A 73 6.18 -7.67 -26.28
C VAL A 73 6.73 -9.00 -25.74
N PHE A 74 8.03 -9.04 -25.44
CA PHE A 74 8.79 -10.23 -25.00
C PHE A 74 8.04 -11.18 -24.03
N ASP A 75 7.44 -10.64 -22.98
CA ASP A 75 6.76 -11.45 -21.96
C ASP A 75 5.33 -11.86 -22.39
N GLU A 76 4.69 -11.07 -23.27
CA GLU A 76 3.34 -11.32 -23.79
C GLU A 76 3.31 -12.53 -24.74
N VAL A 77 4.42 -12.84 -25.42
CA VAL A 77 4.58 -14.06 -26.24
C VAL A 77 4.27 -15.30 -25.40
N HIS A 78 4.91 -15.40 -24.23
CA HIS A 78 4.82 -16.58 -23.37
C HIS A 78 3.47 -16.63 -22.66
N PHE A 79 3.10 -15.55 -21.96
CA PHE A 79 1.85 -15.51 -21.19
C PHE A 79 0.60 -15.56 -22.07
N GLY A 80 0.63 -14.94 -23.25
CA GLY A 80 -0.46 -14.99 -24.23
C GLY A 80 -0.65 -16.38 -24.83
N LYS A 81 0.45 -17.07 -25.17
CA LYS A 81 0.41 -18.44 -25.66
C LYS A 81 -0.19 -19.41 -24.65
N PHE A 82 0.21 -19.31 -23.37
CA PHE A 82 -0.36 -20.13 -22.31
C PHE A 82 -1.83 -19.81 -22.03
N ALA A 83 -2.23 -18.54 -22.07
CA ALA A 83 -3.63 -18.16 -21.95
C ALA A 83 -4.49 -18.82 -23.05
N SER A 84 -3.96 -18.86 -24.28
CA SER A 84 -4.62 -19.51 -25.43
C SER A 84 -4.75 -21.02 -25.22
N TYR A 85 -3.71 -21.70 -24.71
CA TYR A 85 -3.80 -23.13 -24.39
C TYR A 85 -4.83 -23.45 -23.31
N TYR A 86 -4.98 -22.59 -22.30
CA TYR A 86 -6.01 -22.77 -21.29
C TYR A 86 -7.43 -22.60 -21.85
N ILE A 87 -7.65 -21.61 -22.72
CA ILE A 87 -8.96 -21.39 -23.35
C ILE A 87 -9.31 -22.55 -24.29
N ARG A 88 -8.35 -23.03 -25.08
CA ARG A 88 -8.51 -24.19 -25.97
C ARG A 88 -8.54 -25.54 -25.25
N ARG A 89 -8.24 -25.57 -23.95
CA ARG A 89 -8.13 -26.80 -23.13
C ARG A 89 -7.11 -27.80 -23.69
N THR A 90 -6.04 -27.29 -24.28
CA THR A 90 -4.93 -28.11 -24.81
C THR A 90 -3.86 -28.29 -23.75
N TYR A 91 -3.36 -29.51 -23.60
CA TYR A 91 -2.28 -29.81 -22.67
C TYR A 91 -0.97 -29.15 -23.12
N TYR A 92 -0.25 -28.55 -22.18
CA TYR A 92 1.10 -28.02 -22.38
C TYR A 92 1.93 -28.26 -21.11
N PHE A 93 3.25 -28.25 -21.25
CA PHE A 93 4.19 -28.40 -20.14
C PHE A 93 4.89 -27.06 -19.88
N ASP A 94 5.01 -26.68 -18.60
CA ASP A 94 5.65 -25.44 -18.19
C ASP A 94 6.33 -25.61 -16.83
N VAL A 95 7.43 -24.88 -16.64
CA VAL A 95 8.26 -24.89 -15.44
C VAL A 95 7.68 -24.05 -14.30
N HIS A 96 6.81 -23.07 -14.60
CA HIS A 96 6.28 -22.14 -13.60
C HIS A 96 4.92 -22.60 -13.02
N PRO A 97 4.62 -22.25 -11.75
CA PRO A 97 3.31 -22.44 -11.16
C PRO A 97 2.18 -21.83 -12.03
N PRO A 98 0.98 -22.45 -12.06
CA PRO A 98 -0.06 -22.11 -13.03
C PRO A 98 -0.88 -20.86 -12.69
N LEU A 99 -0.77 -20.32 -11.46
CA LEU A 99 -1.68 -19.29 -10.96
C LEU A 99 -1.76 -18.06 -11.87
N ALA A 100 -0.62 -17.46 -12.22
CA ALA A 100 -0.60 -16.25 -13.05
C ALA A 100 -1.23 -16.50 -14.43
N LYS A 101 -0.91 -17.63 -15.06
CA LYS A 101 -1.42 -17.99 -16.39
C LYS A 101 -2.92 -18.28 -16.38
N LEU A 102 -3.42 -18.89 -15.31
CA LEU A 102 -4.85 -19.08 -15.11
C LEU A 102 -5.58 -17.74 -14.93
N MET A 103 -4.99 -16.77 -14.22
CA MET A 103 -5.57 -15.43 -14.12
C MET A 103 -5.64 -14.73 -15.47
N PHE A 104 -4.58 -14.83 -16.29
CA PHE A 104 -4.59 -14.30 -17.67
C PHE A 104 -5.62 -15.02 -18.54
N ALA A 105 -5.72 -16.34 -18.48
CA ALA A 105 -6.74 -17.11 -19.21
C ALA A 105 -8.16 -16.71 -18.80
N ALA A 106 -8.40 -16.50 -17.49
CA ALA A 106 -9.69 -16.06 -16.97
C ALA A 106 -10.07 -14.66 -17.48
N LEU A 107 -9.11 -13.74 -17.55
CA LEU A 107 -9.34 -12.42 -18.15
C LEU A 107 -9.55 -12.47 -19.65
N GLY A 108 -8.79 -13.30 -20.37
CA GLY A 108 -9.01 -13.54 -21.78
C GLY A 108 -10.43 -14.02 -22.02
N TRP A 109 -10.89 -15.00 -21.25
CA TRP A 109 -12.27 -15.50 -21.30
C TRP A 109 -13.31 -14.41 -20.98
N LEU A 110 -13.08 -13.58 -19.95
CA LEU A 110 -13.98 -12.46 -19.60
C LEU A 110 -14.07 -11.40 -20.72
N MET A 111 -12.98 -11.18 -21.46
CA MET A 111 -12.90 -10.24 -22.57
C MET A 111 -13.38 -10.83 -23.91
N GLY A 112 -13.84 -12.08 -23.91
CA GLY A 112 -14.33 -12.76 -25.11
C GLY A 112 -13.22 -13.21 -26.07
N TYR A 113 -12.00 -13.40 -25.58
CA TYR A 113 -10.90 -13.96 -26.37
C TYR A 113 -11.15 -15.45 -26.64
N ASP A 114 -11.04 -15.85 -27.90
CA ASP A 114 -11.34 -17.19 -28.40
C ASP A 114 -10.15 -18.16 -28.32
N GLY A 115 -8.95 -17.63 -28.07
CA GLY A 115 -7.72 -18.42 -28.02
C GLY A 115 -7.11 -18.71 -29.39
N HIS A 116 -7.62 -18.20 -30.52
CA HIS A 116 -7.12 -18.58 -31.86
C HIS A 116 -5.73 -18.02 -32.20
N PHE A 117 -5.24 -17.02 -31.46
CA PHE A 117 -3.93 -16.42 -31.69
C PHE A 117 -2.84 -17.12 -30.86
N GLU A 118 -1.79 -17.65 -31.51
CA GLU A 118 -0.78 -18.49 -30.85
C GLU A 118 0.42 -17.72 -30.26
N PHE A 119 0.47 -16.39 -30.44
CA PHE A 119 1.53 -15.51 -29.92
C PHE A 119 2.94 -16.07 -30.20
N ASP A 120 3.25 -16.41 -31.45
CA ASP A 120 4.50 -17.11 -31.77
C ASP A 120 5.71 -16.18 -31.91
N ASN A 121 5.50 -14.94 -32.40
CA ASN A 121 6.60 -14.01 -32.64
C ASN A 121 6.45 -12.70 -31.85
N ILE A 122 7.60 -12.13 -31.45
CA ILE A 122 7.66 -10.78 -30.90
C ILE A 122 7.40 -9.79 -32.05
N GLY A 123 6.54 -8.81 -31.82
CA GLY A 123 6.22 -7.79 -32.81
C GLY A 123 4.98 -8.09 -33.67
N ASP A 124 4.29 -9.21 -33.44
CA ASP A 124 3.03 -9.47 -34.13
C ASP A 124 1.97 -8.41 -33.77
N ASP A 125 1.25 -7.91 -34.76
CA ASP A 125 0.25 -6.85 -34.58
C ASP A 125 -1.03 -7.39 -33.92
N TYR A 126 -1.44 -6.78 -32.81
CA TYR A 126 -2.65 -7.17 -32.10
C TYR A 126 -3.94 -6.81 -32.86
N ILE A 127 -3.91 -5.74 -33.66
CA ILE A 127 -5.08 -5.23 -34.39
C ILE A 127 -5.49 -6.20 -35.50
N VAL A 128 -4.51 -6.75 -36.21
CA VAL A 128 -4.77 -7.70 -37.31
C VAL A 128 -5.38 -9.00 -36.78
N ASN A 129 -5.00 -9.39 -35.57
CA ASN A 129 -5.40 -10.63 -34.94
C ASN A 129 -6.61 -10.47 -33.99
N ASN A 130 -7.19 -9.27 -33.90
CA ASN A 130 -8.35 -8.93 -33.07
C ASN A 130 -8.27 -9.42 -31.61
N VAL A 131 -7.07 -9.36 -31.02
CA VAL A 131 -6.84 -9.84 -29.65
C VAL A 131 -7.14 -8.71 -28.66
N PRO A 132 -7.91 -8.95 -27.58
CA PRO A 132 -8.16 -7.95 -26.54
C PRO A 132 -6.92 -7.76 -25.62
N TYR A 133 -5.80 -7.32 -26.18
CA TYR A 133 -4.49 -7.18 -25.51
C TYR A 133 -4.52 -6.17 -24.35
N ILE A 134 -5.38 -5.15 -24.44
CA ILE A 134 -5.60 -4.17 -23.35
C ILE A 134 -6.08 -4.90 -22.09
N GLY A 135 -6.98 -5.88 -22.24
CA GLY A 135 -7.49 -6.70 -21.15
C GLY A 135 -6.38 -7.48 -20.44
N PHE A 136 -5.47 -8.06 -21.22
CA PHE A 136 -4.31 -8.77 -20.67
C PHE A 136 -3.36 -7.82 -19.94
N ARG A 137 -3.10 -6.61 -20.47
CA ARG A 137 -2.23 -5.62 -19.81
C ARG A 137 -2.83 -5.01 -18.55
N LEU A 138 -4.15 -4.98 -18.43
CA LEU A 138 -4.83 -4.47 -17.24
C LEU A 138 -4.47 -5.26 -15.97
N LEU A 139 -4.23 -6.57 -16.07
CA LEU A 139 -3.84 -7.38 -14.92
C LEU A 139 -2.51 -6.96 -14.27
N PRO A 140 -1.37 -6.94 -14.99
CA PRO A 140 -0.12 -6.49 -14.39
C PRO A 140 -0.18 -5.00 -14.02
N ALA A 141 -0.91 -4.16 -14.77
CA ALA A 141 -1.08 -2.75 -14.43
C ALA A 141 -1.84 -2.55 -13.10
N THR A 142 -2.95 -3.27 -12.89
CA THR A 142 -3.74 -3.23 -11.64
C THR A 142 -2.95 -3.75 -10.45
N LEU A 143 -2.31 -4.92 -10.57
CA LEU A 143 -1.50 -5.50 -9.50
C LEU A 143 -0.31 -4.58 -9.15
N GLY A 144 0.35 -4.02 -10.17
CA GLY A 144 1.43 -3.06 -9.98
C GLY A 144 0.97 -1.74 -9.35
N ALA A 145 -0.23 -1.26 -9.68
CA ALA A 145 -0.82 -0.06 -9.07
C ALA A 145 -1.21 -0.27 -7.61
N LEU A 146 -1.72 -1.46 -7.26
CA LEU A 146 -2.07 -1.86 -5.88
C LEU A 146 -0.85 -2.11 -5.00
N LEU A 147 0.28 -2.49 -5.59
CA LEU A 147 1.53 -2.70 -4.84
C LEU A 147 2.00 -1.43 -4.12
N VAL A 148 1.84 -0.25 -4.72
CA VAL A 148 2.25 1.04 -4.13
C VAL A 148 1.53 1.35 -2.80
N PRO A 149 0.19 1.41 -2.73
CA PRO A 149 -0.52 1.62 -1.47
C PRO A 149 -0.31 0.46 -0.49
N LEU A 150 -0.14 -0.77 -0.99
CA LEU A 150 0.18 -1.91 -0.12
C LEU A 150 1.53 -1.75 0.57
N THR A 151 2.57 -1.30 -0.15
CA THR A 151 3.88 -0.99 0.44
C THR A 151 3.76 0.11 1.50
N TYR A 152 2.99 1.17 1.22
CA TYR A 152 2.75 2.23 2.19
C TYR A 152 2.12 1.67 3.48
N MET A 153 1.06 0.85 3.34
CA MET A 153 0.38 0.22 4.48
C MET A 153 1.33 -0.67 5.28
N ILE A 154 2.13 -1.50 4.62
CA ILE A 154 3.09 -2.40 5.30
C ILE A 154 4.07 -1.60 6.16
N ILE A 155 4.62 -0.49 5.65
CA ILE A 155 5.59 0.32 6.40
C ILE A 155 4.95 1.01 7.61
N ILE A 156 3.71 1.50 7.46
CA ILE A 156 2.96 2.09 8.57
C ILE A 156 2.65 1.04 9.65
N GLU A 157 2.17 -0.15 9.26
CA GLU A 157 1.88 -1.26 10.18
C GLU A 157 3.15 -1.81 10.83
N SER A 158 4.30 -1.68 10.16
CA SER A 158 5.61 -2.03 10.73
C SER A 158 6.11 -1.02 11.78
N GLY A 159 5.36 0.06 12.05
CA GLY A 159 5.67 1.03 13.11
C GLY A 159 6.59 2.17 12.70
N TYR A 160 6.90 2.32 11.41
CA TYR A 160 7.75 3.40 10.91
C TYR A 160 6.98 4.73 10.76
N PRO A 161 7.67 5.89 10.79
CA PRO A 161 7.01 7.18 10.61
C PRO A 161 6.42 7.35 9.20
N VAL A 162 5.44 8.25 9.07
CA VAL A 162 4.74 8.50 7.79
C VAL A 162 5.70 8.92 6.67
N ILE A 163 6.76 9.67 7.00
CA ILE A 163 7.74 10.15 6.03
C ILE A 163 8.49 8.99 5.36
N THR A 164 8.90 7.97 6.13
CA THR A 164 9.59 6.79 5.57
C THR A 164 8.64 5.94 4.76
N ALA A 165 7.36 5.85 5.14
CA ALA A 165 6.34 5.15 4.36
C ALA A 165 6.10 5.84 3.00
N ILE A 166 6.02 7.18 2.98
CA ILE A 166 5.91 7.97 1.74
C ILE A 166 7.14 7.76 0.86
N LEU A 167 8.35 7.78 1.43
CA LEU A 167 9.58 7.57 0.67
C LEU A 167 9.63 6.17 0.06
N ALA A 168 9.35 5.13 0.85
CA ALA A 168 9.34 3.74 0.38
C ALA A 168 8.32 3.52 -0.74
N ALA A 169 7.08 3.99 -0.55
CA ALA A 169 6.04 3.91 -1.58
C ALA A 169 6.39 4.75 -2.82
N GLY A 170 7.03 5.90 -2.64
CA GLY A 170 7.54 6.75 -3.71
C GLY A 170 8.60 6.04 -4.56
N LEU A 171 9.54 5.32 -3.94
CA LEU A 171 10.53 4.52 -4.66
C LEU A 171 9.87 3.43 -5.51
N VAL A 172 8.85 2.74 -4.98
CA VAL A 172 8.09 1.72 -5.74
C VAL A 172 7.27 2.36 -6.87
N LEU A 173 6.73 3.55 -6.64
CA LEU A 173 5.95 4.29 -7.65
C LEU A 173 6.83 4.76 -8.83
N PHE A 174 8.06 5.20 -8.55
CA PHE A 174 8.98 5.68 -9.58
C PHE A 174 9.91 4.61 -10.15
N GLY A 175 10.09 3.46 -9.48
CA GLY A 175 10.92 2.33 -9.92
C GLY A 175 10.32 1.52 -11.08
N ARG A 176 9.62 2.19 -11.99
CA ARG A 176 9.06 1.63 -13.23
C ARG A 176 10.10 1.62 -14.34
#